data_AF-A0A4V1TBM9-F1
#
_entry.id   AF-A0A4V1TBM9-F1
#
_cell.length_a   1.000
_cell.length_b   1.000
_cell.length_c   1.000
_cell.angle_alpha   90.00
_cell.angle_beta   90.00
_cell.angle_gamma   90.00
#
_symmetry.space_group_name_H-M   'P 1'
#
loop_
_entity.id
_entity.type
_entity.pdbx_description
1 polymer ?
#
loop_
_entity_poly.entity_id
_entity_poly.type
_entity_poly.pdbx_seq_one_letter_code
_entity_poly.pdbx_strand_id
1 'polypeptide(L)'
;ETPDLMPAPIYYSHKILQLLATARKKGEGEAAKLGPDAKSQVTVRYENGKPAAVDSIVLSTQHIDPSWDSKKVRSVVEPYIREALGELPIAADCKWYINPTGKFVIGGPDGDAGLTGRKIIVDTYGGAAPHGGGAFSGKDTTKVDRSAAYAARYLAKNVVAAGFAERCTLQISYAIGISQPLSIYVDLHGTGKNVTEDQIEAAIRKTMDLSPSGIRRHLDLNKPIYAKTSAYGHFGRKAGRDGSFSWEKTDLVKPLKDALKGDQLEAA
;
A
#
# COMPACT_ATOMS: atom_id res chain seq x y z
N GLU A 1 9.71 -7.32 3.25
CA GLU A 1 10.47 -6.26 2.53
C GLU A 1 10.58 -4.98 3.33
N THR A 2 9.48 -4.45 3.86
CA THR A 2 9.46 -3.21 4.67
C THR A 2 8.82 -3.45 6.04
N PRO A 3 9.03 -2.56 7.04
CA PRO A 3 8.43 -2.71 8.38
C PRO A 3 6.90 -2.79 8.38
N ASP A 4 6.25 -2.15 7.40
CA ASP A 4 4.79 -2.11 7.28
C ASP A 4 4.22 -3.29 6.48
N LEU A 5 5.03 -4.32 6.21
CA LEU A 5 4.69 -5.50 5.41
C LEU A 5 4.15 -5.11 4.02
N MET A 6 4.79 -4.11 3.39
CA MET A 6 4.48 -3.62 2.05
C MET A 6 5.63 -3.91 1.07
N PRO A 7 5.35 -4.03 -0.23
CA PRO A 7 6.38 -4.05 -1.26
C PRO A 7 7.21 -2.76 -1.25
N ALA A 8 8.53 -2.88 -1.36
CA ALA A 8 9.43 -1.74 -1.20
C ALA A 8 9.18 -0.59 -2.22
N PRO A 9 9.02 -0.81 -3.54
CA PRO A 9 8.87 0.27 -4.52
C PRO A 9 7.70 1.21 -4.24
N ILE A 10 6.51 0.66 -3.95
CA ILE A 10 5.32 1.46 -3.66
C ILE A 10 5.43 2.17 -2.31
N TYR A 11 6.01 1.48 -1.32
CA TYR A 11 6.24 2.03 0.01
C TYR A 11 7.07 3.31 -0.04
N TYR A 12 8.22 3.26 -0.71
CA TYR A 12 9.10 4.42 -0.82
C TYR A 12 8.51 5.52 -1.70
N SER A 13 7.84 5.16 -2.80
CA SER A 13 7.15 6.14 -3.66
C SER A 13 6.12 6.94 -2.85
N HIS A 14 5.27 6.26 -2.05
CA HIS A 14 4.31 6.95 -1.18
C HIS A 14 4.98 7.82 -0.13
N LYS A 15 6.02 7.30 0.54
CA LYS A 15 6.70 8.01 1.62
C LYS A 15 7.38 9.30 1.13
N ILE A 16 7.97 9.30 -0.07
CA ILE A 16 8.53 10.51 -0.70
C ILE A 16 7.44 11.60 -0.84
N LEU A 17 6.29 11.25 -1.42
CA LEU A 17 5.20 12.21 -1.63
C LEU A 17 4.59 12.71 -0.31
N GLN A 18 4.48 11.84 0.70
CA GLN A 18 3.98 12.23 2.03
C GLN A 18 4.92 13.24 2.71
N LEU A 19 6.24 13.02 2.66
CA LEU A 19 7.23 13.92 3.25
C LEU A 19 7.24 15.28 2.54
N LEU A 20 7.24 15.29 1.21
CA LEU A 20 7.18 16.53 0.43
C LEU A 20 5.89 17.31 0.69
N ALA A 21 4.75 16.62 0.73
CA ALA A 21 3.47 17.26 1.04
C ALA A 21 3.44 17.84 2.47
N THR A 22 4.07 17.16 3.43
CA THR A 22 4.20 17.65 4.81
C THR A 22 5.09 18.87 4.88
N ALA A 23 6.28 18.82 4.25
CA ALA A 23 7.22 19.94 4.21
C ALA A 23 6.60 21.17 3.53
N ARG A 24 5.95 21.00 2.38
CA ARG A 24 5.21 22.06 1.70
C ARG A 24 4.15 22.69 2.60
N LYS A 25 3.35 21.88 3.30
CA LYS A 25 2.26 22.35 4.16
C LYS A 25 2.74 23.03 5.44
N LYS A 26 3.98 22.78 5.89
CA LYS A 26 4.59 23.57 6.97
C LYS A 26 4.81 25.03 6.56
N GLY A 27 4.98 25.29 5.27
CA GLY A 27 5.11 26.67 4.74
C GLY A 27 6.46 27.33 5.03
N GLU A 28 7.47 26.55 5.38
CA GLU A 28 8.81 27.03 5.74
C GLU A 28 9.86 26.67 4.69
N GLY A 29 10.86 27.55 4.54
CA GLY A 29 12.02 27.33 3.66
C GLY A 29 11.64 27.17 2.19
N GLU A 30 12.53 26.53 1.42
CA GLU A 30 12.33 26.36 -0.02
C GLU A 30 11.22 25.37 -0.35
N ALA A 31 10.94 24.39 0.52
CA ALA A 31 9.84 23.44 0.32
C ALA A 31 8.47 24.13 0.26
N ALA A 32 8.31 25.32 0.86
CA ALA A 32 7.10 26.15 0.74
C ALA A 32 6.82 26.61 -0.71
N LYS A 33 7.84 26.64 -1.56
CA LYS A 33 7.73 27.00 -2.98
C LYS A 33 7.33 25.81 -3.87
N LEU A 34 7.16 24.61 -3.31
CA LEU A 34 6.62 23.47 -4.04
C LEU A 34 5.09 23.61 -4.21
N GLY A 35 4.58 23.15 -5.35
CA GLY A 35 3.15 23.06 -5.63
C GLY A 35 2.52 21.74 -5.13
N PRO A 36 1.18 21.63 -5.17
CA PRO A 36 0.47 20.44 -4.71
C PRO A 36 0.53 19.22 -5.65
N ASP A 37 0.73 19.39 -6.97
CA ASP A 37 0.81 18.27 -7.92
C ASP A 37 2.22 17.67 -7.91
N ALA A 38 2.32 16.40 -7.51
CA ALA A 38 3.58 15.67 -7.48
C ALA A 38 3.38 14.20 -7.82
N LYS A 39 4.40 13.62 -8.47
CA LYS A 39 4.44 12.23 -8.95
C LYS A 39 5.82 11.66 -8.63
N SER A 40 5.87 10.48 -8.03
CA SER A 40 7.12 9.78 -7.71
C SER A 40 7.11 8.35 -8.22
N GLN A 41 8.28 7.87 -8.64
CA GLN A 41 8.52 6.47 -8.97
C GLN A 41 9.91 6.08 -8.47
N VAL A 42 10.01 4.90 -7.88
CA VAL A 42 11.27 4.33 -7.38
C VAL A 42 11.44 2.96 -8.02
N THR A 43 12.56 2.75 -8.70
CA THR A 43 12.98 1.43 -9.21
C THR A 43 13.96 0.82 -8.22
N VAL A 44 13.64 -0.37 -7.71
CA VAL A 44 14.45 -1.07 -6.70
C VAL A 44 15.06 -2.31 -7.34
N ARG A 45 16.38 -2.48 -7.18
CA ARG A 45 17.10 -3.70 -7.52
C ARG A 45 16.83 -4.74 -6.42
N TYR A 46 16.41 -5.93 -6.82
CA TYR A 46 16.19 -7.06 -5.93
C TYR A 46 17.31 -8.09 -6.08
N GLU A 47 17.81 -8.59 -4.96
CA GLU A 47 18.77 -9.69 -4.90
C GLU A 47 18.20 -10.77 -3.96
N ASN A 48 18.13 -12.01 -4.44
CA ASN A 48 17.56 -13.13 -3.68
C ASN A 48 16.17 -12.83 -3.08
N GLY A 49 15.31 -12.16 -3.85
CA GLY A 49 13.95 -11.78 -3.44
C GLY A 49 13.87 -10.64 -2.42
N LYS A 50 14.97 -9.97 -2.10
CA LYS A 50 15.01 -8.85 -1.14
C LYS A 50 15.43 -7.54 -1.81
N PRO A 51 14.89 -6.38 -1.39
CA PRO A 51 15.30 -5.08 -1.90
C PRO A 51 16.75 -4.81 -1.48
N ALA A 52 17.64 -4.59 -2.46
CA ALA A 52 19.07 -4.42 -2.24
C ALA A 52 19.50 -2.96 -2.36
N ALA A 53 19.05 -2.25 -3.42
CA ALA A 53 19.38 -0.85 -3.64
C ALA A 53 18.37 -0.16 -4.59
N VAL A 54 18.32 1.16 -4.55
CA VAL A 54 17.57 1.97 -5.53
C VAL A 54 18.40 2.19 -6.79
N ASP A 55 17.84 1.80 -7.93
CA ASP A 55 18.48 1.88 -9.25
C ASP A 55 18.10 3.16 -10.02
N SER A 56 16.85 3.63 -9.86
CA SER A 56 16.43 4.92 -10.39
C SER A 56 15.33 5.57 -9.57
N ILE A 57 15.36 6.91 -9.55
CA ILE A 57 14.43 7.77 -8.85
C ILE A 57 13.86 8.77 -9.84
N VAL A 58 12.54 8.78 -9.97
CA VAL A 58 11.81 9.78 -10.75
C VAL A 58 10.95 10.59 -9.78
N LEU A 59 11.09 11.91 -9.81
CA LEU A 59 10.19 12.82 -9.12
C LEU A 59 9.86 13.98 -10.04
N SER A 60 8.57 14.13 -10.34
CA SER A 60 8.03 15.34 -10.96
C SER A 60 7.16 16.05 -9.95
N THR A 61 7.60 17.22 -9.47
CA THR A 61 6.85 18.04 -8.52
C THR A 61 6.62 19.43 -9.08
N GLN A 62 5.40 19.91 -8.94
CA GLN A 62 5.04 21.28 -9.24
C GLN A 62 5.86 22.21 -8.35
N HIS A 63 6.16 23.41 -8.84
CA HIS A 63 6.79 24.48 -8.07
C HIS A 63 6.22 25.84 -8.51
N ILE A 64 6.14 26.76 -7.55
CA ILE A 64 5.51 28.07 -7.73
C ILE A 64 6.52 29.08 -8.30
N ASP A 65 7.81 28.91 -8.01
CA ASP A 65 8.87 29.81 -8.45
C ASP A 65 9.32 29.47 -9.89
N PRO A 66 8.93 30.26 -10.91
CA PRO A 66 9.19 29.93 -12.31
C PRO A 66 10.67 30.07 -12.68
N SER A 67 11.52 30.59 -11.79
CA SER A 67 12.96 30.65 -11.99
C SER A 67 13.65 29.30 -11.75
N TRP A 68 13.00 28.35 -11.08
CA TRP A 68 13.60 27.07 -10.73
C TRP A 68 13.79 26.18 -11.96
N ASP A 69 14.99 25.61 -12.06
CA ASP A 69 15.32 24.54 -13.00
C ASP A 69 15.34 23.18 -12.27
N SER A 70 15.57 22.09 -13.02
CA SER A 70 15.64 20.74 -12.47
C SER A 70 16.72 20.57 -11.38
N LYS A 71 17.84 21.30 -11.48
CA LYS A 71 18.93 21.25 -10.49
C LYS A 71 18.47 21.87 -9.17
N LYS A 72 17.80 23.02 -9.23
CA LYS A 72 17.24 23.69 -8.07
C LYS A 72 16.15 22.86 -7.40
N VAL A 73 15.22 22.30 -8.18
CA VAL A 73 14.20 21.40 -7.64
C VAL A 73 14.86 20.21 -6.94
N ARG A 74 15.88 19.61 -7.56
CA ARG A 74 16.64 18.50 -6.95
C ARG A 74 17.26 18.87 -5.61
N SER A 75 17.93 20.01 -5.49
CA SER A 75 18.53 20.41 -4.20
C SER A 75 17.51 20.55 -3.07
N VAL A 76 16.27 20.91 -3.41
CA VAL A 76 15.17 21.08 -2.45
C VAL A 76 14.57 19.73 -2.04
N VAL A 77 14.37 18.81 -2.99
CA VAL A 77 13.63 17.55 -2.76
C VAL A 77 14.52 16.38 -2.33
N GLU A 78 15.81 16.38 -2.69
CA GLU A 78 16.71 15.27 -2.41
C GLU A 78 16.84 14.92 -0.91
N PRO A 79 16.90 15.88 0.03
CA PRO A 79 16.90 15.55 1.47
C PRO A 79 15.69 14.71 1.89
N TYR A 80 14.49 15.04 1.40
CA TYR A 80 13.25 14.30 1.71
C TYR A 80 13.21 12.93 1.02
N ILE A 81 13.81 12.80 -0.17
CA ILE A 81 13.93 11.50 -0.84
C ILE A 81 14.84 10.59 -0.02
N ARG A 82 16.00 11.09 0.44
CA ARG A 82 16.92 10.33 1.28
C ARG A 82 16.28 9.95 2.63
N GLU A 83 15.56 10.87 3.25
CA GLU A 83 14.76 10.60 4.45
C GLU A 83 13.69 9.51 4.22
N ALA A 84 13.02 9.54 3.06
CA ALA A 84 12.05 8.51 2.71
C ALA A 84 12.70 7.13 2.60
N LEU A 85 13.81 7.03 1.87
CA LEU A 85 14.54 5.78 1.64
C LEU A 85 15.14 5.20 2.92
N GLY A 86 15.53 6.05 3.87
CA GLY A 86 16.10 5.63 5.14
C GLY A 86 17.36 4.80 4.93
N GLU A 87 17.30 3.53 5.34
CA GLU A 87 18.44 2.60 5.24
C GLU A 87 18.57 1.92 3.87
N LEU A 88 17.56 2.01 2.98
CA LEU A 88 17.68 1.40 1.65
C LEU A 88 18.76 2.15 0.85
N PRO A 89 19.86 1.48 0.45
CA PRO A 89 20.95 2.14 -0.25
C PRO A 89 20.50 2.72 -1.59
N ILE A 90 21.07 3.87 -1.95
CA ILE A 90 21.00 4.41 -3.29
C ILE A 90 22.23 3.91 -4.04
N ALA A 91 22.05 3.21 -5.16
CA ALA A 91 23.17 2.70 -5.93
C ALA A 91 24.09 3.85 -6.38
N ALA A 92 25.40 3.59 -6.46
CA ALA A 92 26.38 4.62 -6.86
C ALA A 92 26.10 5.14 -8.29
N ASP A 93 25.54 4.28 -9.15
CA ASP A 93 25.13 4.54 -10.53
C ASP A 93 23.63 4.88 -10.66
N CYS A 94 22.94 5.18 -9.54
CA CYS A 94 21.52 5.47 -9.55
C CYS A 94 21.16 6.65 -10.47
N LYS A 95 20.12 6.46 -11.28
CA LYS A 95 19.64 7.49 -12.22
C LYS A 95 18.61 8.38 -11.56
N TRP A 96 18.90 9.68 -11.47
CA TRP A 96 18.01 10.68 -10.89
C TRP A 96 17.32 11.50 -11.98
N TYR A 97 15.99 11.37 -12.07
CA TYR A 97 15.13 12.12 -12.98
C TYR A 97 14.23 13.06 -12.17
N ILE A 98 14.75 14.24 -11.85
CA ILE A 98 14.02 15.24 -11.07
C ILE A 98 13.54 16.35 -12.00
N ASN A 99 12.21 16.49 -12.12
CA ASN A 99 11.55 17.35 -13.10
C ASN A 99 12.24 17.29 -14.48
N PRO A 100 12.27 16.12 -15.15
CA PRO A 100 13.04 15.93 -16.38
C PRO A 100 12.57 16.83 -17.54
N THR A 101 11.34 17.34 -17.48
CA THR A 101 10.78 18.32 -18.43
C THR A 101 11.26 19.76 -18.18
N GLY A 102 12.09 19.98 -17.16
CA GLY A 102 12.53 21.29 -16.71
C GLY A 102 11.54 21.90 -15.72
N LYS A 103 10.68 22.79 -16.22
CA LYS A 103 9.73 23.54 -15.40
C LYS A 103 8.39 22.84 -15.29
N PHE A 104 7.81 22.87 -14.09
CA PHE A 104 6.49 22.31 -13.82
C PHE A 104 5.73 23.31 -12.93
N VAL A 105 5.27 24.40 -13.54
CA VAL A 105 4.58 25.50 -12.84
C VAL A 105 3.06 25.33 -12.89
N ILE A 106 2.53 24.98 -14.07
CA ILE A 106 1.12 24.67 -14.29
C ILE A 106 0.90 23.20 -13.95
N GLY A 107 -0.04 22.90 -13.06
CA GLY A 107 -0.34 21.54 -12.60
C GLY A 107 -1.72 21.46 -11.94
N GLY A 108 -2.07 20.27 -11.44
CA GLY A 108 -3.43 20.03 -10.92
C GLY A 108 -4.48 20.03 -12.03
N PRO A 109 -5.75 20.36 -11.74
CA PRO A 109 -6.84 20.29 -12.73
C PRO A 109 -6.65 21.15 -13.98
N ASP A 110 -5.85 22.22 -13.89
CA ASP A 110 -5.50 23.07 -15.04
C ASP A 110 -4.54 22.37 -16.02
N GLY A 111 -3.73 21.42 -15.51
CA GLY A 111 -2.77 20.67 -16.31
C GLY A 111 -3.23 19.26 -16.74
N ASP A 112 -4.12 18.62 -15.97
CA ASP A 112 -4.64 17.28 -16.25
C ASP A 112 -5.99 17.02 -15.56
N ALA A 113 -6.93 16.39 -16.26
CA ALA A 113 -8.26 16.10 -15.75
C ALA A 113 -8.23 14.95 -14.72
N GLY A 114 -8.70 15.21 -13.50
CA GLY A 114 -8.79 14.22 -12.43
C GLY A 114 -10.09 13.42 -12.45
N LEU A 115 -10.01 12.10 -12.29
CA LEU A 115 -11.18 11.22 -12.13
C LEU A 115 -10.98 10.22 -10.98
N THR A 116 -12.05 9.99 -10.21
CA THR A 116 -12.09 8.98 -9.14
C THR A 116 -11.76 7.59 -9.69
N GLY A 117 -10.93 6.83 -8.97
CA GLY A 117 -10.62 5.44 -9.33
C GLY A 117 -9.65 5.28 -10.50
N ARG A 118 -8.93 6.33 -10.91
CA ARG A 118 -7.88 6.25 -11.95
C ARG A 118 -6.46 6.06 -11.40
N LYS A 119 -6.35 5.63 -10.14
CA LYS A 119 -5.09 5.39 -9.42
C LYS A 119 -5.08 4.07 -8.63
N ILE A 120 -5.89 3.09 -9.04
CA ILE A 120 -6.10 1.83 -8.30
C ILE A 120 -4.80 1.05 -7.97
N ILE A 121 -3.79 1.09 -8.84
CA ILE A 121 -2.50 0.44 -8.58
C ILE A 121 -1.65 1.22 -7.56
N VAL A 122 -1.76 2.55 -7.57
CA VAL A 122 -1.14 3.42 -6.56
C VAL A 122 -1.87 3.29 -5.23
N ASP A 123 -3.20 3.15 -5.23
CA ASP A 123 -3.98 2.93 -4.01
C ASP A 123 -3.63 1.62 -3.29
N THR A 124 -3.06 0.64 -4.01
CA THR A 124 -2.80 -0.72 -3.53
C THR A 124 -1.30 -1.03 -3.40
N TYR A 125 -0.74 -1.84 -4.31
CA TYR A 125 0.55 -2.51 -4.15
C TYR A 125 1.58 -2.13 -5.20
N GLY A 126 1.32 -1.10 -6.03
CA GLY A 126 2.27 -0.61 -7.03
C GLY A 126 2.65 -1.65 -8.09
N GLY A 127 1.75 -2.60 -8.39
CA GLY A 127 1.98 -3.67 -9.36
C GLY A 127 2.62 -4.93 -8.79
N ALA A 128 2.99 -4.95 -7.51
CA ALA A 128 3.60 -6.13 -6.88
C ALA A 128 2.61 -7.28 -6.61
N ALA A 129 1.31 -7.03 -6.70
CA ALA A 129 0.26 -8.03 -6.55
C ALA A 129 -0.84 -7.80 -7.59
N PRO A 130 -1.57 -8.87 -8.02
CA PRO A 130 -2.71 -8.75 -8.91
C PRO A 130 -3.80 -7.82 -8.36
N HIS A 131 -4.59 -7.24 -9.27
CA HIS A 131 -5.66 -6.32 -8.91
C HIS A 131 -6.97 -6.69 -9.62
N GLY A 132 -8.07 -6.79 -8.88
CA GLY A 132 -9.39 -7.20 -9.40
C GLY A 132 -10.16 -6.12 -10.19
N GLY A 133 -9.57 -4.93 -10.34
CA GLY A 133 -10.12 -3.81 -11.13
C GLY A 133 -11.03 -2.83 -10.37
N GLY A 134 -11.57 -3.21 -9.21
CA GLY A 134 -12.45 -2.36 -8.41
C GLY A 134 -11.75 -1.15 -7.78
N ALA A 135 -12.25 0.06 -8.02
CA ALA A 135 -11.78 1.26 -7.30
C ALA A 135 -12.31 1.34 -5.87
N PHE A 136 -11.60 2.05 -4.98
CA PHE A 136 -12.00 2.19 -3.57
C PHE A 136 -12.82 3.45 -3.31
N SER A 137 -12.29 4.64 -3.62
CA SER A 137 -12.87 5.94 -3.28
C SER A 137 -14.28 6.14 -3.85
N GLY A 138 -15.17 6.80 -3.09
CA GLY A 138 -16.58 7.03 -3.47
C GLY A 138 -17.56 5.89 -3.15
N LYS A 139 -17.08 4.74 -2.66
CA LYS A 139 -17.93 3.58 -2.31
C LYS A 139 -18.12 3.44 -0.80
N ASP A 140 -19.33 3.10 -0.35
CA ASP A 140 -19.56 2.67 1.03
C ASP A 140 -19.10 1.22 1.26
N THR A 141 -19.19 0.74 2.50
CA THR A 141 -18.56 -0.51 2.94
C THR A 141 -19.35 -1.76 2.56
N THR A 142 -20.56 -1.62 2.03
CA THR A 142 -21.30 -2.73 1.42
C THR A 142 -20.71 -3.14 0.08
N LYS A 143 -19.87 -2.30 -0.55
CA LYS A 143 -19.25 -2.57 -1.85
C LYS A 143 -17.97 -3.36 -1.63
N VAL A 144 -17.99 -4.64 -2.01
CA VAL A 144 -16.90 -5.59 -1.81
C VAL A 144 -15.59 -5.15 -2.48
N ASP A 145 -15.65 -4.35 -3.55
CA ASP A 145 -14.48 -3.72 -4.15
C ASP A 145 -13.57 -3.02 -3.13
N ARG A 146 -14.15 -2.42 -2.09
CA ARG A 146 -13.40 -1.80 -0.99
C ARG A 146 -13.26 -2.74 0.20
N SER A 147 -14.38 -3.23 0.73
CA SER A 147 -14.37 -3.95 2.02
C SER A 147 -13.64 -5.28 1.91
N ALA A 148 -13.84 -6.06 0.84
CA ALA A 148 -13.12 -7.31 0.64
C ALA A 148 -11.65 -7.09 0.28
N ALA A 149 -11.30 -6.03 -0.44
CA ALA A 149 -9.89 -5.68 -0.68
C ALA A 149 -9.16 -5.36 0.64
N TYR A 150 -9.82 -4.66 1.57
CA TYR A 150 -9.27 -4.41 2.91
C TYR A 150 -9.16 -5.70 3.73
N ALA A 151 -10.16 -6.59 3.67
CA ALA A 151 -10.10 -7.89 4.32
C ALA A 151 -8.95 -8.74 3.76
N ALA A 152 -8.76 -8.78 2.44
CA ALA A 152 -7.66 -9.50 1.81
C ALA A 152 -6.30 -8.97 2.27
N ARG A 153 -6.12 -7.64 2.34
CA ARG A 153 -4.92 -7.02 2.94
C ARG A 153 -4.73 -7.47 4.39
N TYR A 154 -5.77 -7.37 5.20
CA TYR A 154 -5.74 -7.70 6.62
C TYR A 154 -5.32 -9.14 6.85
N LEU A 155 -5.93 -10.08 6.12
CA LEU A 155 -5.61 -11.49 6.19
C LEU A 155 -4.17 -11.78 5.73
N ALA A 156 -3.76 -11.28 4.56
CA ALA A 156 -2.40 -11.50 4.04
C ALA A 156 -1.33 -10.94 4.98
N LYS A 157 -1.57 -9.76 5.53
CA LYS A 157 -0.69 -9.13 6.52
C LYS A 157 -0.57 -9.99 7.78
N ASN A 158 -1.67 -10.54 8.26
CA ASN A 158 -1.68 -11.41 9.44
C ASN A 158 -0.99 -12.77 9.18
N VAL A 159 -1.12 -13.35 7.98
CA VAL A 159 -0.39 -14.56 7.59
C VAL A 159 1.12 -14.34 7.66
N VAL A 160 1.61 -13.24 7.07
CA VAL A 160 3.04 -12.89 7.13
C VAL A 160 3.48 -12.54 8.56
N ALA A 161 2.69 -11.75 9.29
CA ALA A 161 3.00 -11.36 10.67
C ALA A 161 3.01 -12.56 11.64
N ALA A 162 2.23 -13.61 11.36
CA ALA A 162 2.24 -14.83 12.15
C ALA A 162 3.50 -15.68 11.94
N GLY A 163 4.30 -15.37 10.91
CA GLY A 163 5.52 -16.09 10.55
C GLY A 163 5.29 -17.28 9.62
N PHE A 164 4.10 -17.38 9.01
CA PHE A 164 3.74 -18.51 8.13
C PHE A 164 4.36 -18.41 6.74
N ALA A 165 4.69 -17.20 6.28
CA ALA A 165 5.35 -16.98 5.00
C ALA A 165 6.11 -15.64 5.01
N GLU A 166 7.05 -15.47 4.09
CA GLU A 166 7.71 -14.17 3.86
C GLU A 166 6.88 -13.26 2.94
N ARG A 167 6.08 -13.88 2.07
CA ARG A 167 5.16 -13.21 1.14
C ARG A 167 3.86 -14.01 1.06
N CYS A 168 2.73 -13.31 1.03
CA CYS A 168 1.41 -13.91 0.87
C CYS A 168 0.58 -13.03 -0.05
N THR A 169 0.02 -13.62 -1.11
CA THR A 169 -1.03 -13.01 -1.92
C THR A 169 -2.34 -13.71 -1.64
N LEU A 170 -3.38 -12.93 -1.43
CA LEU A 170 -4.74 -13.40 -1.17
C LEU A 170 -5.69 -12.80 -2.20
N GLN A 171 -6.54 -13.63 -2.78
CA GLN A 171 -7.60 -13.23 -3.67
C GLN A 171 -8.94 -13.75 -3.13
N ILE A 172 -9.97 -12.91 -3.21
CA ILE A 172 -11.33 -13.23 -2.77
C ILE A 172 -12.28 -12.83 -3.89
N SER A 173 -13.23 -13.68 -4.27
CA SER A 173 -14.26 -13.38 -5.27
C SER A 173 -15.68 -13.53 -4.71
N TYR A 174 -16.61 -12.73 -5.25
CA TYR A 174 -18.02 -12.74 -4.85
C TYR A 174 -18.91 -12.78 -6.09
N ALA A 175 -20.08 -13.40 -5.96
CA ALA A 175 -21.20 -13.22 -6.86
C ALA A 175 -22.21 -12.25 -6.24
N ILE A 176 -22.84 -11.43 -7.08
CA ILE A 176 -23.89 -10.51 -6.64
C ILE A 176 -25.04 -11.30 -5.98
N GLY A 177 -25.46 -10.85 -4.79
CA GLY A 177 -26.53 -11.52 -4.02
C GLY A 177 -26.07 -12.71 -3.18
N ILE A 178 -24.82 -13.20 -3.33
CA ILE A 178 -24.25 -14.26 -2.50
C ILE A 178 -23.40 -13.63 -1.40
N SER A 179 -23.71 -13.95 -0.14
CA SER A 179 -23.05 -13.33 1.01
C SER A 179 -21.63 -13.85 1.20
N GLN A 180 -21.40 -15.16 1.10
CA GLN A 180 -20.09 -15.76 1.27
C GLN A 180 -19.26 -15.70 -0.02
N PRO A 181 -17.93 -15.62 0.07
CA PRO A 181 -17.07 -15.61 -1.11
C PRO A 181 -17.17 -16.92 -1.88
N LEU A 182 -17.16 -16.84 -3.22
CA LEU A 182 -17.13 -18.02 -4.09
C LEU A 182 -15.77 -18.71 -4.05
N SER A 183 -14.70 -17.93 -3.93
CA SER A 183 -13.33 -18.45 -3.84
C SER A 183 -12.51 -17.62 -2.86
N ILE A 184 -11.60 -18.30 -2.18
CA ILE A 184 -10.47 -17.72 -1.47
C ILE A 184 -9.25 -18.43 -2.07
N TYR A 185 -8.33 -17.66 -2.63
CA TYR A 185 -7.09 -18.20 -3.17
C TYR A 185 -5.92 -17.62 -2.38
N VAL A 186 -5.02 -18.50 -1.96
CA VAL A 186 -3.80 -18.18 -1.22
C VAL A 186 -2.60 -18.59 -2.07
N ASP A 187 -1.60 -17.72 -2.14
CA ASP A 187 -0.29 -18.02 -2.72
C ASP A 187 0.79 -17.52 -1.77
N LEU A 188 1.62 -18.44 -1.25
CA LEU A 188 2.73 -18.11 -0.35
C LEU A 188 4.04 -17.84 -1.10
N HIS A 189 4.01 -17.82 -2.44
CA HIS A 189 5.15 -17.53 -3.32
C HIS A 189 6.34 -18.45 -3.08
N GLY A 190 6.08 -19.71 -2.67
CA GLY A 190 7.11 -20.67 -2.29
C GLY A 190 7.86 -20.31 -0.99
N THR A 191 7.36 -19.34 -0.21
CA THR A 191 7.99 -18.87 1.04
C THR A 191 7.30 -19.40 2.31
N GLY A 192 6.40 -20.37 2.16
CA GLY A 192 5.67 -20.99 3.27
C GLY A 192 6.60 -21.67 4.29
N LYS A 193 6.26 -21.56 5.58
CA LYS A 193 7.04 -22.10 6.71
C LYS A 193 6.17 -23.06 7.51
N ASN A 194 6.34 -24.36 7.26
CA ASN A 194 5.60 -25.45 7.90
C ASN A 194 4.08 -25.37 7.75
N VAL A 195 3.60 -24.75 6.66
CA VAL A 195 2.18 -24.64 6.29
C VAL A 195 2.05 -24.73 4.78
N THR A 196 0.88 -25.17 4.32
CA THR A 196 0.45 -25.13 2.91
C THR A 196 -0.57 -24.03 2.67
N GLU A 197 -0.75 -23.62 1.42
CA GLU A 197 -1.79 -22.68 0.98
C GLU A 197 -3.18 -23.13 1.43
N ASP A 198 -3.51 -24.42 1.27
CA ASP A 198 -4.81 -25.00 1.65
C ASP A 198 -5.08 -24.90 3.15
N GLN A 199 -4.05 -25.16 3.98
CA GLN A 199 -4.14 -25.00 5.43
C GLN A 199 -4.41 -23.55 5.83
N ILE A 200 -3.75 -22.60 5.16
CA ILE A 200 -4.00 -21.17 5.39
C ILE A 200 -5.41 -20.77 4.94
N GLU A 201 -5.89 -21.27 3.79
CA GLU A 201 -7.25 -21.02 3.34
C GLU A 201 -8.28 -21.51 4.37
N ALA A 202 -8.13 -22.74 4.85
CA ALA A 202 -9.01 -23.33 5.86
C ALA A 202 -9.00 -22.52 7.18
N ALA A 203 -7.81 -22.12 7.64
CA ALA A 203 -7.67 -21.29 8.83
C ALA A 203 -8.32 -19.90 8.67
N ILE A 204 -8.24 -19.28 7.49
CA ILE A 204 -8.92 -18.01 7.20
C ILE A 204 -10.44 -18.15 7.35
N ARG A 205 -11.03 -19.21 6.79
CA ARG A 205 -12.47 -19.46 6.88
C ARG A 205 -12.95 -19.61 8.32
N LYS A 206 -12.12 -20.13 9.22
CA LYS A 206 -12.42 -20.29 10.65
C LYS A 206 -12.22 -19.01 11.48
N THR A 207 -11.39 -18.07 11.01
CA THR A 207 -10.95 -16.91 11.81
C THR A 207 -11.72 -15.63 11.53
N MET A 208 -12.31 -15.49 10.34
CA MET A 208 -13.05 -14.28 9.97
C MET A 208 -14.24 -14.61 9.07
N ASP A 209 -15.43 -14.11 9.43
CA ASP A 209 -16.59 -14.13 8.54
C ASP A 209 -16.37 -13.17 7.37
N LEU A 210 -16.15 -13.73 6.18
CA LEU A 210 -15.86 -12.98 4.96
C LEU A 210 -17.11 -12.56 4.19
N SER A 211 -18.30 -12.66 4.78
CA SER A 211 -19.46 -11.96 4.23
C SER A 211 -19.27 -10.43 4.30
N PRO A 212 -19.91 -9.64 3.42
CA PRO A 212 -19.86 -8.18 3.50
C PRO A 212 -20.21 -7.63 4.88
N SER A 213 -21.19 -8.23 5.57
CA SER A 213 -21.56 -7.85 6.94
C SER A 213 -20.53 -8.31 7.98
N GLY A 214 -19.98 -9.51 7.83
CA GLY A 214 -18.88 -10.01 8.66
C GLY A 214 -17.66 -9.09 8.62
N ILE A 215 -17.17 -8.77 7.43
CA ILE A 215 -16.03 -7.87 7.20
C ILE A 215 -16.28 -6.51 7.83
N ARG A 216 -17.45 -5.91 7.58
CA ARG A 216 -17.80 -4.59 8.10
C ARG A 216 -17.81 -4.53 9.62
N ARG A 217 -18.31 -5.58 10.28
CA ARG A 217 -18.34 -5.68 11.75
C ARG A 217 -16.93 -5.91 12.30
N HIS A 218 -16.20 -6.86 11.75
CA HIS A 218 -14.88 -7.24 12.24
C HIS A 218 -13.87 -6.09 12.12
N LEU A 219 -13.84 -5.39 10.99
CA LEU A 219 -12.95 -4.26 10.76
C LEU A 219 -13.55 -2.91 11.18
N ASP A 220 -14.76 -2.90 11.75
CA ASP A 220 -15.44 -1.70 12.25
C ASP A 220 -15.49 -0.56 11.21
N LEU A 221 -15.96 -0.91 10.01
CA LEU A 221 -15.86 -0.05 8.83
C LEU A 221 -16.96 1.02 8.75
N ASN A 222 -18.03 0.96 9.54
CA ASN A 222 -19.13 1.92 9.46
C ASN A 222 -18.79 3.25 10.18
N LYS A 223 -17.71 3.90 9.75
CA LYS A 223 -17.15 5.13 10.34
C LYS A 223 -16.66 6.10 9.27
N PRO A 224 -16.62 7.41 9.54
CA PRO A 224 -16.13 8.43 8.61
C PRO A 224 -14.59 8.50 8.54
N ILE A 225 -13.92 7.38 8.25
CA ILE A 225 -12.45 7.23 8.30
C ILE A 225 -11.76 7.31 6.92
N TYR A 226 -12.53 7.43 5.84
CA TYR A 226 -12.05 7.18 4.47
C TYR A 226 -11.37 8.36 3.77
N ALA A 227 -11.61 9.59 4.19
CA ALA A 227 -10.93 10.74 3.59
C ALA A 227 -9.41 10.66 3.74
N LYS A 228 -8.92 10.01 4.81
CA LYS A 228 -7.48 9.80 5.04
C LYS A 228 -6.87 8.81 4.05
N THR A 229 -7.65 7.91 3.45
CA THR A 229 -7.17 6.85 2.57
C THR A 229 -7.01 7.30 1.12
N SER A 230 -7.63 8.42 0.73
CA SER A 230 -7.72 8.88 -0.67
C SER A 230 -6.39 9.34 -1.29
N ALA A 231 -5.31 9.36 -0.52
CA ALA A 231 -3.98 9.66 -0.98
C ALA A 231 -2.94 8.84 -0.22
N TYR A 232 -1.81 8.57 -0.88
CA TYR A 232 -0.65 7.88 -0.34
C TYR A 232 -0.91 6.43 0.11
N GLY A 233 -1.82 5.77 -0.60
CA GLY A 233 -2.14 4.35 -0.40
C GLY A 233 -3.16 4.11 0.70
N HIS A 234 -3.95 3.07 0.46
CA HIS A 234 -4.89 2.52 1.43
C HIS A 234 -4.21 1.54 2.40
N PHE A 235 -3.03 1.04 2.05
CA PHE A 235 -2.30 0.00 2.78
C PHE A 235 -0.92 0.48 3.27
N GLY A 236 -0.36 -0.23 4.25
CA GLY A 236 0.95 0.07 4.82
C GLY A 236 0.97 1.26 5.78
N ARG A 237 -0.18 1.59 6.39
CA ARG A 237 -0.34 2.75 7.28
C ARG A 237 -0.81 2.27 8.65
N LYS A 238 -0.25 2.84 9.71
CA LYS A 238 -0.59 2.42 11.08
C LYS A 238 -2.08 2.60 11.37
N ALA A 239 -2.68 1.61 12.02
CA ALA A 239 -4.05 1.68 12.49
C ALA A 239 -4.23 2.84 13.48
N GLY A 240 -5.19 3.71 13.21
CA GLY A 240 -5.52 4.87 14.02
C GLY A 240 -6.48 4.53 15.17
N ARG A 241 -6.42 5.31 16.25
CA ARG A 241 -7.35 5.20 17.39
C ARG A 241 -8.80 5.50 17.01
N ASP A 242 -9.01 6.26 15.94
CA ASP A 242 -10.31 6.57 15.35
C ASP A 242 -10.89 5.43 14.50
N GLY A 243 -10.17 4.31 14.37
CA GLY A 243 -10.53 3.17 13.53
C GLY A 243 -10.01 3.26 12.09
N SER A 244 -9.30 4.34 11.72
CA SER A 244 -8.67 4.42 10.40
C SER A 244 -7.64 3.30 10.21
N PHE A 245 -7.62 2.70 9.02
CA PHE A 245 -6.71 1.59 8.68
C PHE A 245 -6.81 0.39 9.63
N SER A 246 -8.02 0.05 10.11
CA SER A 246 -8.24 -1.13 10.97
C SER A 246 -7.72 -2.43 10.34
N TRP A 247 -7.74 -2.53 9.01
CA TRP A 247 -7.18 -3.64 8.22
C TRP A 247 -5.64 -3.73 8.24
N GLU A 248 -4.94 -2.81 8.89
CA GLU A 248 -3.48 -2.86 9.06
C GLU A 248 -3.05 -3.45 10.40
N LYS A 249 -4.00 -3.83 11.26
CA LYS A 249 -3.71 -4.56 12.50
C LYS A 249 -3.25 -6.00 12.23
N THR A 250 -2.50 -6.56 13.18
CA THR A 250 -1.99 -7.94 13.14
C THR A 250 -2.55 -8.77 14.30
N ASP A 251 -3.82 -8.56 14.65
CA ASP A 251 -4.53 -9.18 15.76
C ASP A 251 -5.16 -10.54 15.43
N LEU A 252 -5.12 -10.99 14.16
CA LEU A 252 -5.46 -12.37 13.78
C LEU A 252 -4.28 -13.36 13.89
N VAL A 253 -3.08 -12.91 14.27
CA VAL A 253 -1.90 -13.79 14.41
C VAL A 253 -2.18 -14.98 15.34
N LYS A 254 -2.76 -14.73 16.51
CA LYS A 254 -3.10 -15.80 17.46
C LYS A 254 -4.27 -16.67 16.93
N PRO A 255 -5.43 -16.10 16.52
CA PRO A 255 -6.51 -16.87 15.90
C PRO A 255 -6.07 -17.79 14.77
N LEU A 256 -5.20 -17.33 13.85
CA LEU A 256 -4.70 -18.15 12.75
C LEU A 256 -3.83 -19.31 13.24
N LYS A 257 -2.96 -19.08 14.23
CA LYS A 257 -2.14 -20.15 14.85
C LYS A 257 -3.00 -21.19 15.54
N ASP A 258 -4.04 -20.76 16.24
CA ASP A 258 -4.94 -21.67 16.96
C ASP A 258 -5.78 -22.50 15.97
N ALA A 259 -6.26 -21.90 14.88
CA ALA A 259 -7.01 -22.61 13.83
C ALA A 259 -6.18 -23.73 13.17
N LEU A 260 -4.90 -23.49 12.89
CA LEU A 260 -4.01 -24.49 12.28
C LEU A 260 -3.65 -25.66 13.22
N LYS A 261 -3.59 -25.41 14.54
CA LYS A 261 -3.34 -26.47 15.53
C LYS A 261 -4.54 -27.40 15.69
N GLY A 262 -5.75 -26.85 15.62
CA GLY A 262 -6.98 -27.65 15.68
C GLY A 262 -7.05 -28.68 14.56
N ASP A 263 -6.65 -28.31 13.34
CA ASP A 263 -6.63 -29.22 12.18
C ASP A 263 -5.59 -30.33 12.31
N GLN A 264 -4.45 -30.08 12.96
CA GLN A 264 -3.44 -31.12 13.22
C GLN A 264 -3.88 -32.14 14.27
N LEU A 265 -4.79 -31.76 15.17
CA LEU A 265 -5.36 -32.65 16.19
C LEU A 265 -6.54 -33.47 15.67
N GLU A 266 -7.29 -32.97 14.68
CA GLU A 266 -8.39 -33.71 14.04
C GLU A 266 -7.90 -34.71 12.97
N ALA A 267 -6.69 -34.51 12.44
CA ALA A 267 -6.07 -35.40 11.45
C ALA A 267 -5.18 -36.53 12.05
N ALA A 268 -4.97 -36.53 13.37
CA ALA A 268 -4.15 -37.51 14.11
C ALA A 268 -5.03 -38.48 14.89
#